data_AF-A0A0F8ZD65-F1
#
_entry.id   AF-A0A0F8ZD65-F1
#
_cell.length_a   1.000
_cell.length_b   1.000
_cell.length_c   1.000
_cell.angle_alpha   90.00
_cell.angle_beta   90.00
_cell.angle_gamma   90.00
#
_symmetry.space_group_name_H-M   'P 1'
#
loop_
_entity.id
_entity.type
_entity.pdbx_description
1 polymer ?
#
loop_
_entity_poly.entity_id
_entity_poly.type
_entity_poly.pdbx_seq_one_letter_code
_entity_poly.pdbx_strand_id
1 'polypeptide(L)'
;AWKGRPAIATPGRKNWSDISAVPAQFKTHPTERPVELTTWMYETFAWPGSRMLIPFLGSGNGLLSAKELGMSAFGYELSKSYRDSFLVKVYKM
;
A
#
# COMPACT_ATOMS: atom_id res chain seq x y z
N ALA A 1 -17.88 11.00 0.21
CA ALA A 1 -17.63 11.59 -1.12
C ALA A 1 -18.90 11.44 -1.97
N TRP A 2 -19.23 12.43 -2.81
CA TRP A 2 -20.38 12.37 -3.71
C TRP A 2 -19.90 12.12 -5.15
N LYS A 3 -20.72 11.48 -5.98
CA LYS A 3 -20.40 11.29 -7.41
C LYS A 3 -20.17 12.66 -8.07
N GLY A 4 -19.02 12.84 -8.73
CA GLY A 4 -18.62 14.12 -9.33
C GLY A 4 -18.00 15.14 -8.35
N ARG A 5 -17.95 14.83 -7.05
CA ARG A 5 -17.26 15.63 -6.03
C ARG A 5 -16.49 14.69 -5.07
N PRO A 6 -15.39 14.09 -5.54
CA PRO A 6 -14.58 13.22 -4.71
C PRO A 6 -13.95 14.05 -3.58
N ALA A 7 -13.97 13.51 -2.37
CA ALA A 7 -13.10 13.99 -1.31
C ALA A 7 -11.73 13.36 -1.54
N ILE A 8 -10.69 14.17 -1.74
CA ILE A 8 -9.31 13.75 -1.97
C ILE A 8 -8.46 14.48 -0.93
N ALA A 9 -7.58 13.76 -0.23
CA ALA A 9 -6.75 14.34 0.82
C ALA A 9 -5.78 15.38 0.24
N THR A 10 -5.19 15.07 -0.92
CA THR A 10 -4.30 15.99 -1.65
C THR A 10 -4.90 16.34 -3.02
N PRO A 11 -5.79 17.35 -3.11
CA PRO A 11 -6.36 17.78 -4.37
C PRO A 11 -5.30 18.41 -5.30
N GLY A 12 -5.45 18.22 -6.61
CA GLY A 12 -4.54 18.81 -7.60
C GLY A 12 -3.17 18.10 -7.75
N ARG A 13 -2.95 16.97 -7.06
CA ARG A 13 -1.77 16.13 -7.31
C ARG A 13 -1.76 15.65 -8.77
N LYS A 14 -0.56 15.56 -9.37
CA LYS A 14 -0.39 14.98 -10.71
C LYS A 14 -1.00 13.58 -10.76
N ASN A 15 -1.57 13.20 -11.89
CA ASN A 15 -2.17 11.87 -12.09
C ASN A 15 -1.14 10.79 -12.49
N TRP A 16 0.15 11.12 -12.50
CA TRP A 16 1.24 10.22 -12.82
C TRP A 16 2.44 10.48 -11.91
N SER A 17 3.25 9.43 -11.71
CA SER A 17 4.47 9.45 -10.90
C SER A 17 5.49 8.47 -11.47
N ASP A 18 6.75 8.88 -11.56
CA ASP A 18 7.85 7.99 -11.96
C ASP A 18 8.27 7.10 -10.78
N ILE A 19 7.64 5.93 -10.67
CA ILE A 19 7.97 4.95 -9.63
C ILE A 19 8.42 3.66 -10.31
N SER A 20 9.69 3.30 -10.11
CA SER A 20 10.29 2.09 -10.67
C SER A 20 9.70 0.83 -10.06
N ALA A 21 9.53 -0.22 -10.87
CA ALA A 21 9.12 -1.53 -10.38
C ALA A 21 10.18 -2.13 -9.45
N VAL A 22 9.73 -2.99 -8.51
CA VAL A 22 10.64 -3.76 -7.66
C VAL A 22 11.46 -4.71 -8.54
N PRO A 23 12.81 -4.69 -8.48
CA PRO A 23 13.64 -5.62 -9.26
C PRO A 23 13.34 -7.07 -8.88
N ALA A 24 13.36 -7.98 -9.86
CA ALA A 24 12.91 -9.37 -9.68
C ALA A 24 13.62 -10.08 -8.51
N GLN A 25 14.91 -9.84 -8.31
CA GLN A 25 15.72 -10.42 -7.23
C GLN A 25 15.32 -10.00 -5.82
N PHE A 26 14.59 -8.90 -5.66
CA PHE A 26 14.10 -8.40 -4.37
C PHE A 26 12.63 -8.71 -4.13
N LYS A 27 11.93 -9.27 -5.13
CA LYS A 27 10.53 -9.61 -5.01
C LYS A 27 10.32 -10.82 -4.12
N THR A 28 9.36 -10.68 -3.21
CA THR A 28 8.77 -11.77 -2.42
C THR A 28 7.46 -12.26 -3.01
N HIS A 29 6.84 -11.46 -3.88
CA HIS A 29 5.65 -11.80 -4.64
C HIS A 29 5.86 -11.50 -6.13
N PRO A 30 5.40 -12.34 -7.08
CA PRO A 30 5.64 -12.12 -8.52
C PRO A 30 5.14 -10.75 -9.02
N THR A 31 3.98 -10.33 -8.53
CA THR A 31 3.33 -9.04 -8.84
C THR A 31 3.52 -7.98 -7.75
N GLU A 32 4.62 -8.06 -6.99
CA GLU A 32 4.95 -7.10 -5.95
C GLU A 32 5.01 -5.66 -6.50
N ARG A 33 4.18 -4.80 -5.91
CA ARG A 33 4.16 -3.36 -6.19
C ARG A 33 5.18 -2.66 -5.28
N PRO A 34 5.90 -1.63 -5.77
CA PRO A 34 6.78 -0.82 -4.94
C PRO A 34 6.01 -0.19 -3.78
N VAL A 35 6.65 -0.06 -2.61
CA VAL A 35 6.02 0.55 -1.42
C VAL A 35 5.72 2.03 -1.66
N GLU A 36 6.57 2.70 -2.44
CA GLU A 36 6.44 4.08 -2.86
C GLU A 36 5.14 4.30 -3.64
N LEU A 37 4.72 3.31 -4.45
CA LEU A 37 3.47 3.39 -5.20
C LEU A 37 2.25 3.39 -4.26
N THR A 38 2.23 2.50 -3.26
CA THR A 38 1.12 2.45 -2.29
C THR A 38 1.13 3.67 -1.37
N THR A 39 2.31 4.13 -0.93
CA THR A 39 2.46 5.36 -0.14
C THR A 39 1.94 6.58 -0.91
N TRP A 40 2.33 6.73 -2.18
CA TRP A 40 1.85 7.82 -3.05
C TRP A 40 0.32 7.81 -3.22
N MET A 41 -0.29 6.62 -3.37
CA MET A 41 -1.76 6.52 -3.43
C MET A 41 -2.41 6.93 -2.10
N TYR A 42 -1.88 6.49 -0.97
CA TYR A 42 -2.48 6.73 0.34
C TYR A 42 -2.41 8.21 0.73
N GLU A 43 -1.28 8.88 0.53
CA GLU A 43 -1.16 10.34 0.71
C GLU A 43 -2.15 11.14 -0.15
N THR A 44 -2.52 10.59 -1.32
CA THR A 44 -3.45 11.26 -2.23
C THR A 44 -4.90 11.08 -1.77
N PHE A 45 -5.29 9.86 -1.39
CA PHE A 45 -6.70 9.48 -1.23
C PHE A 45 -7.14 9.24 0.22
N ALA A 46 -6.21 9.10 1.16
CA ALA A 46 -6.51 8.82 2.56
C ALA A 46 -6.06 9.97 3.46
N TRP A 47 -6.79 10.16 4.56
CA TRP A 47 -6.45 11.16 5.57
C TRP A 47 -5.59 10.55 6.68
N PRO A 48 -4.77 11.35 7.39
CA PRO A 48 -4.07 10.88 8.57
C PRO A 48 -5.00 10.16 9.55
N GLY A 49 -4.56 9.03 10.10
CA GLY A 49 -5.36 8.21 11.01
C GLY A 49 -6.47 7.37 10.35
N SER A 50 -6.57 7.35 9.02
CA SER A 50 -7.54 6.51 8.31
C SER A 50 -7.37 5.02 8.66
N ARG A 51 -8.48 4.28 8.56
CA ARG A 51 -8.50 2.81 8.66
C ARG A 51 -8.64 2.19 7.27
N MET A 52 -7.64 1.44 6.86
CA MET A 52 -7.49 0.88 5.52
C MET A 52 -7.83 -0.60 5.49
N LEU A 53 -8.65 -1.00 4.52
CA LEU A 53 -8.87 -2.40 4.16
C LEU A 53 -8.12 -2.73 2.88
N ILE A 54 -7.27 -3.74 2.92
CA ILE A 54 -6.53 -4.25 1.75
C ILE A 54 -6.94 -5.70 1.53
N PRO A 55 -7.93 -5.98 0.65
CA PRO A 55 -8.48 -7.33 0.52
C PRO A 55 -7.49 -8.34 -0.07
N PHE A 56 -6.47 -7.87 -0.78
CA PHE A 56 -5.42 -8.69 -1.40
C PHE A 56 -4.05 -8.12 -1.07
N LEU A 57 -3.39 -8.67 -0.06
CA LEU A 57 -2.14 -8.12 0.48
C LEU A 57 -0.93 -8.40 -0.40
N GLY A 58 -0.87 -9.55 -1.10
CA GLY A 58 0.26 -9.91 -1.96
C GLY A 58 1.57 -9.91 -1.18
N SER A 59 2.48 -8.97 -1.50
CA SER A 59 3.75 -8.77 -0.79
C SER A 59 3.65 -7.99 0.52
N GLY A 60 2.47 -7.54 0.92
CA GLY A 60 2.24 -6.81 2.17
C GLY A 60 2.66 -5.33 2.16
N ASN A 61 3.18 -4.79 1.05
CA ASN A 61 3.70 -3.42 1.01
C ASN A 61 2.65 -2.34 1.35
N GLY A 62 1.37 -2.59 1.08
CA GLY A 62 0.30 -1.68 1.51
C GLY A 62 0.16 -1.58 3.04
N LEU A 63 0.44 -2.63 3.80
CA LEU A 63 0.47 -2.54 5.28
C LEU A 63 1.63 -1.68 5.76
N LEU A 64 2.79 -1.79 5.09
CA LEU A 64 3.98 -0.99 5.40
C LEU A 64 3.70 0.50 5.15
N SER A 65 3.20 0.85 3.95
CA SER A 65 2.81 2.23 3.63
C SER A 65 1.80 2.81 4.62
N ALA A 66 0.80 2.02 5.04
CA ALA A 66 -0.16 2.49 6.02
C ALA A 66 0.48 2.74 7.40
N LYS A 67 1.35 1.84 7.87
CA LYS A 67 2.08 2.01 9.13
C LYS A 67 2.96 3.26 9.10
N GLU A 68 3.71 3.46 8.01
CA GLU A 68 4.58 4.65 7.83
C GLU A 68 3.79 5.96 7.85
N LEU A 69 2.58 5.97 7.28
CA LEU A 69 1.71 7.15 7.24
C LEU A 69 0.83 7.32 8.50
N GLY A 70 1.07 6.53 9.56
CA GLY A 70 0.29 6.61 10.80
C GLY A 70 -1.18 6.21 10.65
N MET A 71 -1.47 5.32 9.69
CA MET A 71 -2.80 4.76 9.44
C MET A 71 -2.92 3.36 10.06
N SER A 72 -4.14 2.97 10.40
CA SER A 72 -4.42 1.58 10.79
C SER A 72 -4.81 0.79 9.54
N ALA A 73 -4.24 -0.39 9.33
CA ALA A 73 -4.56 -1.21 8.16
C ALA A 73 -4.74 -2.68 8.52
N PHE A 74 -5.63 -3.34 7.79
CA PHE A 74 -5.83 -4.78 7.88
C PHE A 74 -6.23 -5.32 6.50
N GLY A 75 -6.10 -6.64 6.33
CA GLY A 75 -6.30 -7.25 5.02
C GLY A 75 -6.15 -8.74 5.04
N TYR A 76 -6.26 -9.32 3.85
CA TYR A 76 -6.21 -10.77 3.66
C TYR A 76 -5.19 -11.14 2.57
N GLU A 77 -4.52 -12.25 2.79
CA GLU A 77 -3.70 -12.94 1.79
C GLU A 77 -4.11 -14.40 1.79
N LEU A 78 -4.45 -14.93 0.61
CA LEU A 78 -4.93 -16.31 0.50
C LEU A 78 -3.76 -17.29 0.61
N SER A 79 -2.61 -16.95 0.05
CA SER A 79 -1.43 -17.81 0.04
C SER A 79 -0.64 -17.69 1.34
N LYS A 80 -0.54 -18.80 2.08
CA LYS A 80 0.26 -18.86 3.30
C LYS A 80 1.73 -18.49 3.06
N SER A 81 2.33 -18.91 1.95
CA SER A 81 3.74 -18.63 1.65
C SER A 81 3.99 -17.14 1.43
N TYR A 82 3.08 -16.44 0.74
CA TYR A 82 3.16 -14.99 0.58
C TYR A 82 2.91 -14.26 1.89
N ARG A 83 1.92 -14.71 2.67
CA ARG A 83 1.65 -14.19 4.02
C ARG A 83 2.90 -14.23 4.89
N ASP A 84 3.52 -15.40 5.00
CA ASP A 84 4.68 -15.60 5.87
C ASP A 84 5.88 -14.76 5.38
N SER A 85 6.07 -14.63 4.07
CA SER A 85 7.15 -13.84 3.48
C SER A 85 7.07 -12.36 3.88
N PHE A 86 5.88 -11.75 3.87
CA PHE A 86 5.75 -10.34 4.26
C PHE A 86 5.64 -10.12 5.77
N LEU A 87 5.19 -11.10 6.56
CA LEU A 87 5.19 -10.99 8.02
C LEU A 87 6.60 -10.72 8.55
N VAL A 88 7.62 -11.38 7.99
CA VAL A 88 9.03 -11.10 8.34
C VAL A 88 9.41 -9.65 8.05
N LYS A 89 8.92 -9.06 6.96
CA LYS A 89 9.16 -7.63 6.64
C LYS A 89 8.48 -6.71 7.65
N VAL A 90 7.20 -6.97 7.95
CA VAL A 90 6.39 -6.14 8.86
C VAL A 90 6.91 -6.17 10.30
N TYR A 91 7.36 -7.33 10.80
CA TYR A 91 7.88 -7.48 12.17
C TYR A 91 9.31 -6.98 12.37
N LYS A 92 10.09 -6.78 11.29
CA LYS A 92 11.42 -6.19 11.36
C LYS A 92 11.41 -4.66 11.50
N MET A 93 10.25 -4.02 11.31
CA MET A 93 10.02 -2.59 11.58
C MET A 93 9.52 -2.35 13.00
#